data_AF-A0A7J6UVI1-F1
#
_entry.id   AF-A0A7J6UVI1-F1
#
_cell.length_a   1.000
_cell.length_b   1.000
_cell.length_c   1.000
_cell.angle_alpha   90.00
_cell.angle_beta   90.00
_cell.angle_gamma   90.00
#
_symmetry.space_group_name_H-M   'P 1'
#
loop_
_entity.id
_entity.type
_entity.pdbx_description
1 polymer ?
#
loop_
_entity_poly.entity_id
_entity_poly.type
_entity_poly.pdbx_seq_one_letter_code
_entity_poly.pdbx_strand_id
1 'polypeptide(L)'
;MRGLVVLLHGLNEHSGRYNNFAKQLNANGYTVYGMDWIGHGGSDVLHGYVHSLDAAVSDMREGNRKGPTSSSEHEGPKTPDPK
;
A
#
# COMPACT_ATOMS: atom_id res chain seq x y z
N MET A 1 15.09 14.39 -7.78
CA MET A 1 14.62 13.15 -7.14
C MET A 1 15.81 12.52 -6.41
N ARG A 2 15.69 12.19 -5.12
CA ARG A 2 16.81 11.73 -4.25
C ARG A 2 16.95 10.22 -4.20
N GLY A 3 15.86 9.48 -4.40
CA GLY A 3 15.84 8.02 -4.38
C GLY A 3 14.42 7.46 -4.35
N LEU A 4 14.36 6.13 -4.41
CA LEU A 4 13.14 5.34 -4.27
C LEU A 4 13.08 4.72 -2.87
N VAL A 5 11.94 4.82 -2.21
CA VAL A 5 11.67 4.16 -0.92
C VAL A 5 10.48 3.23 -1.10
N VAL A 6 10.64 1.97 -0.69
CA VAL A 6 9.54 1.00 -0.63
C VAL A 6 9.18 0.77 0.84
N LEU A 7 7.92 1.02 1.19
CA LEU A 7 7.40 0.86 2.55
C LEU A 7 6.65 -0.47 2.66
N LEU A 8 7.15 -1.33 3.54
CA LEU A 8 6.52 -2.58 3.94
C LEU A 8 5.92 -2.41 5.34
N HIS A 9 4.62 -2.65 5.47
CA HIS A 9 3.93 -2.57 6.76
C HIS A 9 4.11 -3.86 7.60
N GLY A 10 3.87 -3.77 8.91
CA GLY A 10 3.98 -4.92 9.82
C GLY A 10 2.81 -5.90 9.74
N LEU A 11 2.87 -6.95 10.58
CA LEU A 11 1.77 -7.90 10.76
C LEU A 11 0.51 -7.19 11.29
N ASN A 12 -0.65 -7.59 10.79
CA ASN A 12 -1.96 -7.00 11.16
C ASN A 12 -2.08 -5.49 10.88
N GLU A 13 -1.22 -4.95 10.01
CA GLU A 13 -1.29 -3.57 9.52
C GLU A 13 -1.71 -3.52 8.04
N HIS A 14 -1.67 -2.31 7.47
CA HIS A 14 -1.77 -2.05 6.04
C HIS A 14 -0.97 -0.78 5.68
N SER A 15 -0.58 -0.64 4.42
CA SER A 15 0.27 0.43 3.88
C SER A 15 -0.28 1.84 4.13
N GLY A 16 -1.60 2.01 4.07
CA GLY A 16 -2.27 3.30 4.31
C GLY A 16 -1.96 3.95 5.66
N ARG A 17 -1.57 3.17 6.69
CA ARG A 17 -1.10 3.71 7.99
C ARG A 17 0.13 4.60 7.85
N TYR A 18 0.90 4.44 6.79
CA TYR A 18 2.15 5.16 6.53
C TYR A 18 1.97 6.39 5.62
N ASN A 19 0.74 6.77 5.25
CA ASN A 19 0.48 7.88 4.33
C ASN A 19 1.14 9.21 4.76
N ASN A 20 1.05 9.56 6.05
CA ASN A 20 1.66 10.79 6.54
C ASN A 20 3.20 10.75 6.48
N PHE A 21 3.80 9.58 6.67
CA PHE A 21 5.23 9.39 6.54
C PHE A 21 5.67 9.43 5.07
N ALA A 22 4.91 8.80 4.18
CA ALA A 22 5.13 8.87 2.73
C ALA A 22 5.05 10.31 2.21
N LYS A 23 4.08 11.11 2.69
CA LYS A 23 3.98 12.54 2.36
C LYS A 23 5.21 13.34 2.80
N GLN A 24 5.74 13.06 3.98
CA GLN A 24 6.97 13.70 4.47
C GLN A 24 8.18 13.33 3.60
N LEU A 25 8.33 12.06 3.24
CA LEU A 25 9.41 11.60 2.36
C LEU A 25 9.30 12.18 0.95
N ASN A 26 8.08 12.25 0.40
CA ASN A 26 7.79 12.90 -0.89
C ASN A 26 8.19 14.37 -0.86
N ALA A 27 7.84 15.10 0.20
CA ALA A 27 8.24 16.50 0.39
C ALA A 27 9.77 16.67 0.48
N ASN A 28 10.49 15.64 0.93
CA ASN A 28 11.95 15.60 0.97
C ASN A 28 12.59 15.07 -0.33
N GLY A 29 11.81 14.90 -1.41
CA GLY A 29 12.31 14.58 -2.75
C GLY A 29 12.54 13.10 -3.03
N TYR A 30 12.01 12.20 -2.21
CA TYR A 30 11.95 10.77 -2.49
C TYR A 30 10.67 10.42 -3.25
N THR A 31 10.72 9.36 -4.06
CA THR A 31 9.51 8.70 -4.56
C THR A 31 9.23 7.53 -3.64
N VAL A 32 8.00 7.44 -3.13
CA VAL A 32 7.61 6.41 -2.16
C VAL A 32 6.54 5.50 -2.75
N TYR A 33 6.74 4.19 -2.62
CA TYR A 33 5.74 3.16 -2.90
C TYR A 33 5.42 2.41 -1.61
N GLY A 34 4.14 2.32 -1.26
CA GLY A 34 3.63 1.40 -0.25
C GLY A 34 2.78 0.32 -0.93
N MET A 35 2.84 -0.90 -0.41
CA MET A 35 1.99 -2.01 -0.87
C MET A 35 1.43 -2.79 0.31
N ASP A 36 0.23 -3.32 0.14
CA ASP A 36 -0.32 -4.34 1.02
C ASP A 36 0.13 -5.71 0.51
N TRP A 37 0.87 -6.44 1.34
CA TRP A 37 1.31 -7.78 0.99
C TRP A 37 0.20 -8.79 1.28
N ILE A 38 0.30 -9.96 0.65
CA ILE A 38 -0.67 -11.05 0.75
C ILE A 38 -1.16 -11.25 2.21
N GLY A 39 -2.48 -11.35 2.37
CA GLY A 39 -3.14 -11.60 3.65
C GLY A 39 -3.38 -10.34 4.48
N HIS A 40 -3.05 -9.16 3.99
CA HIS A 40 -3.20 -7.90 4.72
C HIS A 40 -3.84 -6.80 3.87
N GLY A 41 -4.30 -5.74 4.54
CA GLY A 41 -4.84 -4.53 3.91
C GLY A 41 -5.87 -4.79 2.81
N GLY A 42 -5.68 -4.16 1.65
CA GLY A 42 -6.51 -4.29 0.46
C GLY A 42 -6.20 -5.52 -0.41
N SER A 43 -5.43 -6.50 0.05
CA SER A 43 -5.18 -7.72 -0.72
C SER A 43 -6.45 -8.59 -0.82
N ASP A 44 -6.66 -9.22 -1.99
CA ASP A 44 -7.86 -9.99 -2.32
C ASP A 44 -7.94 -11.39 -1.65
N VAL A 45 -7.01 -11.71 -0.74
CA VAL A 45 -6.89 -13.05 -0.14
C VAL A 45 -7.39 -13.07 1.30
N LEU A 46 -7.41 -14.26 1.93
CA LEU A 46 -7.83 -14.41 3.31
C LEU A 46 -6.98 -13.54 4.26
N HIS A 47 -7.62 -12.55 4.88
CA HIS A 47 -6.97 -11.66 5.85
C HIS A 47 -6.40 -12.43 7.03
N GLY A 48 -5.18 -12.07 7.43
CA GLY A 48 -4.44 -12.70 8.53
C GLY A 48 -3.76 -14.02 8.17
N TYR A 49 -3.91 -14.51 6.94
CA TYR A 49 -3.25 -15.74 6.50
C TYR A 49 -2.08 -15.44 5.55
N VAL A 50 -0.90 -15.90 5.95
CA VAL A 50 0.32 -15.86 5.13
C VAL A 50 0.99 -17.22 5.27
N HIS A 51 1.31 -17.85 4.14
CA HIS A 51 1.86 -19.19 4.14
C HIS A 51 3.25 -19.28 4.80
N SER A 52 4.09 -18.27 4.59
CA SER A 52 5.40 -18.10 5.21
C SER A 52 5.89 -16.66 5.08
N LEU A 53 6.90 -16.27 5.86
CA LEU A 53 7.55 -14.97 5.68
C LEU A 53 8.25 -14.87 4.31
N ASP A 54 8.78 -15.98 3.79
CA ASP A 54 9.35 -16.01 2.44
C ASP A 54 8.30 -15.70 1.37
N ALA A 55 7.05 -16.15 1.55
CA ALA A 55 5.96 -15.81 0.65
C ALA A 55 5.68 -14.29 0.65
N ALA A 56 5.80 -13.62 1.80
CA ALA A 56 5.69 -12.17 1.89
C ALA A 56 6.84 -11.45 1.16
N VAL A 57 8.07 -11.95 1.30
CA VAL A 57 9.25 -11.40 0.61
C VAL A 57 9.14 -11.61 -0.90
N SER A 58 8.67 -12.77 -1.34
CA SER A 58 8.43 -13.07 -2.76
C SER A 58 7.35 -12.17 -3.35
N ASP A 59 6.23 -11.95 -2.65
CA ASP A 59 5.15 -11.05 -3.07
C ASP A 59 5.66 -9.61 -3.26
N MET A 60 6.53 -9.14 -2.35
CA MET A 60 7.19 -7.84 -2.48
C MET A 60 8.15 -7.77 -3.69
N ARG A 61 8.90 -8.83 -3.96
CA ARG A 61 9.82 -8.90 -5.11
C ARG A 61 9.08 -8.93 -6.44
N GLU A 62 7.95 -9.63 -6.48
CA GLU A 62 7.14 -9.79 -7.69
C GLU A 62 6.28 -8.56 -7.98
N GLY A 63 6.03 -7.73 -6.95
CA GLY A 63 5.27 -6.49 -7.08
C GLY A 63 3.90 -6.79 -7.68
N ASN A 64 3.19 -7.74 -7.07
CA ASN A 64 1.97 -8.34 -7.58
C ASN A 64 1.08 -7.25 -8.23
N ARG A 65 0.97 -7.32 -9.57
CA ARG A 65 0.52 -6.23 -10.46
C ARG A 65 -0.99 -5.98 -10.41
N LYS A 66 -1.61 -6.10 -9.23
CA LYS A 66 -2.96 -5.59 -8.98
C LYS A 66 -2.89 -4.23 -8.31
N GLY A 67 -2.26 -3.28 -9.02
CA GLY A 67 -2.36 -1.83 -8.83
C GLY A 67 -1.87 -1.26 -7.48
N PRO A 68 -0.95 -0.27 -7.47
CA PRO A 68 -0.87 0.61 -6.31
C PRO A 68 -2.23 1.32 -6.14
N THR A 69 -2.76 1.40 -4.92
CA THR A 69 -3.60 2.54 -4.57
C THR A 69 -2.69 3.75 -4.61
N SER A 70 -2.55 4.35 -5.79
CA SER A 70 -1.95 5.66 -5.89
C SER A 70 -2.77 6.58 -5.01
N SER A 71 -2.16 7.12 -3.96
CA SER A 71 -2.62 8.35 -3.35
C SER A 71 -2.41 9.49 -4.36
N SER A 72 -3.16 9.45 -5.46
CA SER A 72 -3.61 10.62 -6.18
C SER A 72 -5.08 10.73 -5.82
N GLU A 73 -5.42 11.76 -5.05
CA GLU A 73 -6.80 12.13 -4.80
C GLU A 73 -7.49 12.32 -6.15
N HIS A 74 -8.37 11.39 -6.52
CA HIS A 74 -9.40 11.62 -7.51
C HIS A 74 -10.72 11.52 -6.75
N GLU A 75 -11.32 12.68 -6.46
CA GLU A 75 -12.68 12.71 -5.94
C GLU A 75 -13.60 12.11 -7.00
N GLY A 76 -14.04 10.87 -6.77
CA GLY A 76 -15.11 10.27 -7.54
C GLY A 76 -16.44 11.04 -7.34
N PRO A 77 -17.43 10.86 -8.23
CA PRO A 77 -18.70 11.55 -8.10
C PRO A 77 -19.35 11.16 -6.78
N LYS A 78 -19.70 12.15 -5.95
CA LYS A 78 -20.51 11.92 -4.75
C LYS A 78 -21.86 11.36 -5.19
N THR A 79 -22.16 10.12 -4.82
CA THR A 79 -23.52 9.59 -4.86
C THR A 79 -24.40 10.51 -4.01
N PRO A 80 -25.53 11.02 -4.54
CA PRO A 80 -26.40 11.88 -3.76
C PRO A 80 -27.04 11.07 -2.63
N ASP A 81 -27.17 11.70 -1.47
CA ASP A 81 -27.79 11.08 -0.30
C ASP A 81 -29.20 10.57 -0.62
N PRO A 82 -29.57 9.37 -0.13
CA PRO A 82 -30.93 8.89 -0.27
C PRO A 82 -31.88 9.84 0.49
N LYS A 83 -33.03 10.13 -0.15
CA LYS A 83 -34.10 10.96 0.41
C LYS A 83 -34.63 10.43 1.73
#